data_AF-A0A1Y2BPU4-F1
#
_entry.id   AF-A0A1Y2BPU4-F1
#
_cell.length_a   1.000
_cell.length_b   1.000
_cell.length_c   1.000
_cell.angle_alpha   90.00
_cell.angle_beta   90.00
_cell.angle_gamma   90.00
#
_symmetry.space_group_name_H-M   'P 1'
#
loop_
_entity.id
_entity.type
_entity.pdbx_description
1 polymer ?
#
loop_
_entity_poly.entity_id
_entity_poly.type
_entity_poly.pdbx_seq_one_letter_code
_entity_poly.pdbx_strand_id
1 'polypeptide(L)'
;MVSESSAPPVPCIIDTDPGVDDVIAILLALASPELLIVGISVTHGNCTRDAALVNLHKTFAALELHLQQRPEDLHLWPGVDLARRRELGFGPIEVILGSAGPIKGDPVTAKYFHGLDGLSDVSTRHPSLTPNSNTSPFYRLSDKSSVDAIPGIVSSLPPSSLSYIALGPLTTLAHLHALGTSLLEQFSTILVMGGAVDHPGNTTPSAEFNTFADPFAAQVVFSLGLSNLYLFPLDITSTLT
;
A
#
# COMPACT_ATOMS: atom_id res chain seq x y z
N MET A 1 -6.16 -14.41 -23.67
CA MET A 1 -4.76 -14.83 -23.74
C MET A 1 -3.91 -13.62 -23.42
N VAL A 2 -3.61 -13.41 -22.13
CA VAL A 2 -2.58 -12.45 -21.72
C VAL A 2 -1.25 -13.13 -22.00
N SER A 3 -0.38 -12.54 -22.80
CA SER A 3 0.94 -13.12 -23.03
C SER A 3 1.68 -13.16 -21.70
N GLU A 4 2.15 -14.33 -21.29
CA GLU A 4 3.07 -14.45 -20.16
C GLU A 4 4.28 -13.56 -20.44
N SER A 5 4.43 -12.48 -19.66
CA SER A 5 5.63 -11.66 -19.67
C SER A 5 6.81 -12.57 -19.35
N SER A 6 7.81 -12.60 -20.22
CA SER A 6 9.04 -13.38 -20.01
C SER A 6 9.97 -12.75 -18.97
N ALA A 7 9.65 -11.55 -18.48
CA ALA A 7 10.43 -10.86 -17.45
C ALA A 7 10.01 -11.33 -16.06
N PRO A 8 10.95 -11.47 -15.10
CA PRO A 8 10.61 -11.77 -13.72
C PRO A 8 9.72 -10.65 -13.13
N PRO A 9 8.81 -10.98 -12.20
CA PRO A 9 7.95 -9.98 -11.58
C PRO A 9 8.79 -8.98 -10.78
N VAL A 10 8.36 -7.72 -10.78
CA VAL A 10 9.01 -6.63 -10.04
C VAL A 10 8.61 -6.73 -8.56
N PRO A 11 9.56 -6.92 -7.64
CA PRO A 11 9.28 -6.85 -6.22
C PRO A 11 8.81 -5.44 -5.82
N CYS A 12 7.77 -5.34 -5.00
CA CYS A 12 7.30 -4.06 -4.50
C CYS A 12 6.86 -4.10 -3.04
N ILE A 13 7.00 -2.95 -2.36
CA ILE A 13 6.30 -2.62 -1.13
C ILE A 13 5.15 -1.68 -1.48
N ILE A 14 3.97 -1.95 -0.93
CA ILE A 14 2.83 -1.03 -0.96
C ILE A 14 2.68 -0.39 0.42
N ASP A 15 2.82 0.92 0.53
CA ASP A 15 2.54 1.72 1.73
C ASP A 15 1.19 2.40 1.57
N THR A 16 0.23 2.05 2.42
CA THR A 16 -1.20 2.28 2.18
C THR A 16 -1.95 2.42 3.49
N ASP A 17 -3.11 3.04 3.42
CA ASP A 17 -4.04 3.30 4.51
C ASP A 17 -5.45 2.79 4.13
N PRO A 18 -5.63 1.46 3.94
CA PRO A 18 -6.68 0.90 3.11
C PRO A 18 -8.07 1.54 3.22
N GLY A 19 -8.34 2.42 2.26
CA GLY A 19 -9.64 2.89 1.82
C GLY A 19 -10.22 2.04 0.69
N VAL A 20 -11.25 2.54 0.02
CA VAL A 20 -11.96 1.79 -1.04
C VAL A 20 -11.07 1.56 -2.27
N ASP A 21 -10.37 2.60 -2.70
CA ASP A 21 -9.46 2.63 -3.82
C ASP A 21 -8.14 1.90 -3.54
N ASP A 22 -7.58 2.02 -2.34
CA ASP A 22 -6.43 1.20 -1.90
C ASP A 22 -6.70 -0.29 -2.03
N VAL A 23 -7.88 -0.75 -1.58
CA VAL A 23 -8.27 -2.16 -1.66
C VAL A 23 -8.31 -2.62 -3.13
N ILE A 24 -8.82 -1.79 -4.03
CA ILE A 24 -8.81 -2.10 -5.47
C ILE A 24 -7.38 -2.15 -6.01
N ALA A 25 -6.51 -1.21 -5.63
CA ALA A 25 -5.11 -1.20 -6.04
C ALA A 25 -4.34 -2.44 -5.55
N ILE A 26 -4.56 -2.85 -4.29
CA ILE A 26 -3.99 -4.08 -3.72
C ILE A 26 -4.47 -5.31 -4.48
N LEU A 27 -5.79 -5.43 -4.73
CA LEU A 27 -6.33 -6.56 -5.48
C LEU A 27 -5.80 -6.61 -6.92
N LEU A 28 -5.70 -5.45 -7.59
CA LEU A 28 -5.10 -5.36 -8.92
C LEU A 28 -3.63 -5.81 -8.92
N ALA A 29 -2.85 -5.38 -7.91
CA ALA A 29 -1.46 -5.80 -7.75
C ALA A 29 -1.32 -7.29 -7.45
N LEU A 30 -2.22 -7.87 -6.65
CA LEU A 30 -2.26 -9.31 -6.37
C LEU A 30 -2.67 -10.15 -7.58
N ALA A 31 -3.50 -9.60 -8.47
CA ALA A 31 -3.91 -10.24 -9.72
C ALA A 31 -2.85 -10.12 -10.83
N SER A 32 -1.95 -9.15 -10.72
CA SER A 32 -0.92 -8.92 -11.74
C SER A 32 0.18 -9.99 -11.69
N PRO A 33 0.53 -10.63 -12.82
CA PRO A 33 1.71 -11.49 -12.88
C PRO A 33 3.03 -10.71 -12.87
N GLU A 34 2.98 -9.39 -13.13
CA GLU A 34 4.15 -8.51 -13.28
C GLU A 34 4.65 -7.95 -11.94
N LEU A 35 3.82 -7.97 -10.90
CA LEU A 35 4.17 -7.48 -9.57
C LEU A 35 4.33 -8.64 -8.59
N LEU A 36 5.27 -8.48 -7.68
CA LEU A 36 5.44 -9.34 -6.53
C LEU A 36 5.43 -8.50 -5.26
N ILE A 37 4.28 -8.43 -4.60
CA ILE A 37 4.15 -7.71 -3.33
C ILE A 37 4.94 -8.50 -2.27
N VAL A 38 6.07 -7.92 -1.83
CA VAL A 38 6.90 -8.51 -0.78
C VAL A 38 6.51 -7.99 0.60
N GLY A 39 5.96 -6.78 0.67
CA GLY A 39 5.41 -6.21 1.89
C GLY A 39 4.28 -5.23 1.66
N ILE A 40 3.39 -5.12 2.64
CA ILE A 40 2.35 -4.09 2.73
C ILE A 40 2.56 -3.33 4.03
N SER A 41 2.99 -2.08 3.94
CA SER A 41 3.08 -1.16 5.07
C SER A 41 1.73 -0.48 5.25
N VAL A 42 1.16 -0.55 6.46
CA VAL A 42 -0.13 0.05 6.80
C VAL A 42 0.09 1.32 7.61
N THR A 43 -0.34 2.47 7.09
CA THR A 43 -0.17 3.80 7.71
C THR A 43 -1.54 4.45 8.03
N HIS A 44 -1.49 5.65 8.59
CA HIS A 44 -2.67 6.51 8.83
C HIS A 44 -3.07 7.26 7.55
N GLY A 45 -4.31 7.75 7.49
CA GLY A 45 -4.79 8.60 6.40
C GLY A 45 -6.31 8.54 6.30
N ASN A 46 -6.85 7.89 5.28
CA ASN A 46 -8.27 7.65 5.04
C ASN A 46 -9.02 7.25 6.31
N CYS A 47 -8.41 6.38 7.10
CA CYS A 47 -8.81 6.08 8.47
C CYS A 47 -7.60 6.00 9.41
N THR A 48 -7.83 5.65 10.67
CA THR A 48 -6.71 5.40 11.60
C THR A 48 -5.94 4.16 11.13
N ARG A 49 -4.63 4.11 11.39
CA ARG A 49 -3.81 2.94 11.01
C ARG A 49 -4.41 1.60 11.46
N ASP A 50 -4.97 1.55 12.67
CA ASP A 50 -5.54 0.32 13.20
C ASP A 50 -6.85 -0.08 12.47
N ALA A 51 -7.66 0.91 12.03
CA ALA A 51 -8.81 0.65 11.18
C ALA A 51 -8.39 0.21 9.76
N ALA A 52 -7.33 0.83 9.24
CA ALA A 52 -6.73 0.50 7.95
C ALA A 52 -6.21 -0.95 7.94
N LEU A 53 -5.61 -1.39 9.04
CA LEU A 53 -5.21 -2.79 9.24
C LEU A 53 -6.41 -3.74 9.24
N VAL A 54 -7.51 -3.36 9.91
CA VAL A 54 -8.76 -4.12 9.88
C VAL A 54 -9.32 -4.22 8.45
N ASN A 55 -9.24 -3.15 7.66
CA ASN A 55 -9.68 -3.17 6.26
C ASN A 55 -8.81 -4.07 5.39
N LEU A 56 -7.50 -4.12 5.66
CA LEU A 56 -6.61 -5.11 5.03
C LEU A 56 -7.01 -6.55 5.39
N HIS A 57 -7.34 -6.81 6.66
CA HIS A 57 -7.84 -8.12 7.09
C HIS A 57 -9.12 -8.52 6.37
N LYS A 58 -10.08 -7.58 6.22
CA LYS A 58 -11.32 -7.81 5.45
C LYS A 58 -11.02 -8.14 3.98
N THR A 59 -10.04 -7.46 3.39
CA THR A 59 -9.64 -7.67 1.99
C THR A 59 -9.13 -9.08 1.76
N PHE A 60 -8.20 -9.54 2.61
CA PHE A 60 -7.69 -10.91 2.51
C PHE A 60 -8.75 -11.95 2.87
N ALA A 61 -9.62 -11.67 3.85
CA ALA A 61 -10.74 -12.56 4.17
C ALA A 61 -11.71 -12.73 2.99
N ALA A 62 -12.01 -11.64 2.27
CA ALA A 62 -12.83 -11.71 1.06
C ALA A 62 -12.17 -12.56 -0.03
N LEU A 63 -10.86 -12.40 -0.24
CA LEU A 63 -10.09 -13.20 -1.20
C LEU A 63 -10.03 -14.69 -0.81
N GLU A 64 -9.85 -14.99 0.48
CA GLU A 64 -9.92 -16.36 1.00
C GLU A 64 -11.29 -16.99 0.76
N LEU A 65 -12.37 -16.28 1.08
CA LEU A 65 -13.73 -16.77 0.83
C LEU A 65 -13.96 -17.03 -0.66
N HIS A 66 -13.48 -16.14 -1.53
CA HIS A 66 -13.56 -16.32 -2.98
C HIS A 66 -12.83 -17.60 -3.42
N LEU A 67 -11.58 -17.80 -3.01
CA LEU A 67 -10.77 -18.96 -3.39
C LEU A 67 -11.23 -20.27 -2.72
N GLN A 68 -11.89 -20.21 -1.57
CA GLN A 68 -12.55 -21.38 -0.97
C GLN A 68 -13.77 -21.82 -1.80
N GLN A 69 -14.53 -20.86 -2.32
CA GLN A 69 -15.70 -21.13 -3.17
C GLN A 69 -15.30 -21.50 -4.59
N ARG A 70 -14.20 -20.93 -5.09
CA ARG A 70 -13.69 -21.09 -6.46
C ARG A 70 -12.18 -21.34 -6.47
N PRO A 71 -11.72 -22.53 -6.05
CA PRO A 71 -10.29 -22.84 -6.02
C PRO A 71 -9.61 -22.75 -7.39
N GLU A 72 -10.37 -22.95 -8.47
CA GLU A 72 -9.88 -22.83 -9.85
C GLU A 72 -9.42 -21.42 -10.21
N ASP A 73 -9.94 -20.38 -9.53
CA ASP A 73 -9.62 -18.98 -9.81
C ASP A 73 -8.24 -18.57 -9.26
N LEU A 74 -7.50 -19.45 -8.56
CA LEU A 74 -6.15 -19.14 -8.02
C LEU A 74 -5.19 -18.61 -9.10
N HIS A 75 -5.31 -19.09 -10.33
CA HIS A 75 -4.49 -18.63 -11.46
C HIS A 75 -4.69 -17.13 -11.79
N LEU A 76 -5.82 -16.53 -11.40
CA LEU A 76 -6.09 -15.10 -11.53
C LEU A 76 -5.43 -14.27 -10.43
N TRP A 77 -4.94 -14.91 -9.36
CA TRP A 77 -4.38 -14.26 -8.18
C TRP A 77 -2.95 -14.75 -7.91
N PRO A 78 -2.04 -14.63 -8.88
CA PRO A 78 -0.72 -15.21 -8.77
C PRO A 78 0.16 -14.51 -7.70
N GLY A 79 -0.28 -13.36 -7.17
CA GLY A 79 0.34 -12.67 -6.04
C GLY A 79 0.08 -13.31 -4.67
N VAL A 80 -0.95 -14.16 -4.52
CA VAL A 80 -1.24 -14.93 -3.28
C VAL A 80 -1.03 -16.43 -3.42
N ASP A 81 -0.70 -16.92 -4.61
CA ASP A 81 -0.29 -18.32 -4.80
C ASP A 81 1.00 -18.62 -4.05
N LEU A 82 0.87 -19.28 -2.89
CA LEU A 82 1.99 -19.61 -2.01
C LEU A 82 3.00 -20.57 -2.64
N ALA A 83 2.60 -21.39 -3.62
CA ALA A 83 3.54 -22.25 -4.34
C ALA A 83 4.43 -21.40 -5.27
N ARG A 84 3.81 -20.55 -6.10
CA ARG A 84 4.52 -19.60 -6.97
C ARG A 84 5.44 -18.68 -6.18
N ARG A 85 4.97 -18.14 -5.05
CA ARG A 85 5.79 -17.27 -4.19
C ARG A 85 7.02 -18.00 -3.67
N ARG A 86 6.88 -19.26 -3.23
CA ARG A 86 8.03 -20.07 -2.75
C ARG A 86 9.03 -20.36 -3.86
N GLU A 87 8.58 -20.61 -5.08
CA GLU A 87 9.46 -20.78 -6.26
C GLU A 87 10.27 -19.51 -6.54
N LEU A 88 9.67 -18.34 -6.32
CA LEU A 88 10.34 -17.03 -6.40
C LEU A 88 11.20 -16.71 -5.17
N GLY A 89 11.23 -17.56 -4.15
CA GLY A 89 12.02 -17.37 -2.92
C GLY A 89 11.30 -16.58 -1.81
N PHE A 90 9.98 -16.40 -1.90
CA PHE A 90 9.18 -15.60 -0.96
C PHE A 90 8.12 -16.43 -0.23
N GLY A 91 7.88 -16.06 1.03
CA GLY A 91 6.77 -16.58 1.83
C GLY A 91 5.47 -15.77 1.63
N PRO A 92 4.51 -15.91 2.57
CA PRO A 92 3.38 -14.99 2.70
C PRO A 92 3.84 -13.52 2.72
N ILE A 93 2.99 -12.61 2.28
CA ILE A 93 3.28 -11.17 2.25
C ILE A 93 3.55 -10.66 3.66
N GLU A 94 4.61 -9.86 3.86
CA GLU A 94 4.86 -9.25 5.17
C GLU A 94 3.99 -8.01 5.35
N VAL A 95 3.04 -8.04 6.28
CA VAL A 95 2.23 -6.87 6.66
C VAL A 95 2.93 -6.14 7.79
N ILE A 96 3.22 -4.86 7.59
CA ILE A 96 4.10 -4.07 8.44
C ILE A 96 3.32 -2.88 8.99
N LEU A 97 3.46 -2.58 10.28
CA LEU A 97 2.82 -1.41 10.86
C LEU A 97 3.66 -0.16 10.62
N GLY A 98 3.11 0.74 9.82
CA GLY A 98 3.58 2.09 9.56
C GLY A 98 3.22 3.07 10.69
N SER A 99 3.26 4.36 10.36
CA SER A 99 2.96 5.42 11.32
C SER A 99 1.48 5.42 11.72
N ALA A 100 1.19 5.72 12.99
CA ALA A 100 -0.17 5.87 13.49
C ALA A 100 -0.75 7.28 13.26
N GLY A 101 0.07 8.24 12.82
CA GLY A 101 -0.31 9.63 12.59
C GLY A 101 0.79 10.41 11.85
N PRO A 102 0.56 11.69 11.53
CA PRO A 102 1.52 12.51 10.80
C PRO A 102 2.76 12.83 11.64
N ILE A 103 3.86 13.27 10.99
CA ILE A 103 5.08 13.73 11.68
C ILE A 103 4.75 14.85 12.67
N LYS A 104 3.86 15.76 12.28
CA LYS A 104 3.42 16.89 13.08
C LYS A 104 2.01 17.31 12.69
N GLY A 105 1.27 17.84 13.67
CA GLY A 105 -0.11 18.29 13.51
C GLY A 105 -1.11 17.26 14.01
N ASP A 106 -2.39 17.57 13.82
CA ASP A 106 -3.48 16.69 14.23
C ASP A 106 -3.74 15.64 13.14
N PRO A 107 -4.05 14.37 13.50
CA PRO A 107 -4.45 13.36 12.54
C PRO A 107 -5.68 13.77 11.75
N VAL A 108 -5.63 13.61 10.44
CA VAL A 108 -6.76 13.84 9.53
C VAL A 108 -7.29 12.47 9.09
N THR A 109 -8.62 12.35 8.93
CA THR A 109 -9.24 11.14 8.36
C THR A 109 -10.28 11.49 7.30
N ALA A 110 -10.43 10.63 6.29
CA ALA A 110 -11.44 10.75 5.22
C ALA A 110 -12.69 9.88 5.47
N LYS A 111 -13.08 9.67 6.74
CA LYS A 111 -14.28 8.88 7.12
C LYS A 111 -15.57 9.35 6.44
N TYR A 112 -15.65 10.61 6.03
CA TYR A 112 -16.80 11.14 5.29
C TYR A 112 -16.94 10.55 3.88
N PHE A 113 -15.84 10.13 3.26
CA PHE A 113 -15.80 9.56 1.92
C PHE A 113 -15.76 8.03 1.96
N HIS A 114 -14.97 7.46 2.87
CA HIS A 114 -14.79 6.03 3.02
C HIS A 114 -15.65 5.37 4.11
N GLY A 115 -16.63 6.05 4.71
CA GLY A 115 -17.42 5.49 5.82
C GLY A 115 -16.70 5.47 7.16
N LEU A 116 -17.42 5.16 8.25
CA LEU A 116 -16.89 5.23 9.62
C LEU A 116 -15.80 4.18 9.88
N ASP A 117 -15.90 3.03 9.19
CA ASP A 117 -14.90 1.96 9.23
C ASP A 117 -13.77 2.15 8.20
N GLY A 118 -13.82 3.21 7.36
CA GLY A 118 -12.85 3.45 6.30
C GLY A 118 -13.02 2.55 5.07
N LEU A 119 -14.08 1.74 4.99
CA LEU A 119 -14.39 0.89 3.84
C LEU A 119 -15.90 0.86 3.52
N SER A 120 -16.51 2.03 3.34
CA SER A 120 -17.92 2.24 3.02
C SER A 120 -18.91 1.55 3.97
N ASP A 121 -18.55 1.44 5.25
CA ASP A 121 -19.30 0.74 6.29
C ASP A 121 -19.56 -0.75 5.95
N VAL A 122 -18.63 -1.39 5.22
CA VAL A 122 -18.67 -2.82 4.86
C VAL A 122 -18.87 -3.69 6.09
N SER A 123 -18.32 -3.31 7.25
CA SER A 123 -18.57 -4.02 8.50
C SER A 123 -20.05 -4.17 8.85
N THR A 124 -20.88 -3.21 8.47
CA THR A 124 -22.32 -3.24 8.72
C THR A 124 -23.11 -3.77 7.52
N ARG A 125 -22.73 -3.39 6.30
CA ARG A 125 -23.44 -3.72 5.06
C ARG A 125 -23.19 -5.17 4.61
N HIS A 126 -21.99 -5.68 4.87
CA HIS A 126 -21.55 -7.02 4.48
C HIS A 126 -20.83 -7.71 5.64
N PRO A 127 -21.56 -8.08 6.72
CA PRO A 127 -20.96 -8.67 7.92
C PRO A 127 -20.22 -9.98 7.65
N SER A 128 -20.57 -10.71 6.58
CA SER A 128 -19.86 -11.91 6.13
C SER A 128 -18.41 -11.64 5.69
N LEU A 129 -18.07 -10.39 5.36
CA LEU A 129 -16.72 -9.95 5.01
C LEU A 129 -15.95 -9.39 6.21
N THR A 130 -16.56 -9.33 7.39
CA THR A 130 -15.86 -9.01 8.63
C THR A 130 -15.31 -10.31 9.21
N PRO A 131 -13.99 -10.53 9.18
CA PRO A 131 -13.44 -11.80 9.59
C PRO A 131 -13.53 -11.97 11.11
N ASN A 132 -13.77 -13.21 11.55
CA ASN A 132 -13.73 -13.58 12.97
C ASN A 132 -12.30 -13.70 13.52
N SER A 133 -11.30 -13.66 12.63
CA SER A 133 -9.87 -13.74 12.94
C SER A 133 -9.08 -12.77 12.07
N ASN A 134 -8.07 -12.11 12.64
CA ASN A 134 -7.17 -11.20 11.93
C ASN A 134 -5.97 -11.92 11.32
N THR A 135 -6.18 -13.15 10.83
CA THR A 135 -5.13 -14.03 10.30
C THR A 135 -5.48 -14.52 8.91
N SER A 136 -4.48 -14.65 8.05
CA SER A 136 -4.60 -15.21 6.71
C SER A 136 -3.39 -16.10 6.41
N PRO A 137 -3.52 -17.14 5.56
CA PRO A 137 -2.35 -17.83 5.02
C PRO A 137 -1.56 -16.96 4.02
N PHE A 138 -2.16 -15.92 3.46
CA PHE A 138 -1.57 -15.10 2.39
C PHE A 138 -0.63 -14.02 2.90
N TYR A 139 -0.73 -13.63 4.17
CA TYR A 139 0.17 -12.68 4.79
C TYR A 139 0.58 -13.09 6.21
N ARG A 140 1.67 -12.50 6.69
CA ARG A 140 2.09 -12.55 8.08
C ARG A 140 2.25 -11.13 8.60
N LEU A 141 1.69 -10.85 9.78
CA LEU A 141 1.95 -9.60 10.47
C LEU A 141 3.40 -9.59 11.01
N SER A 142 4.14 -8.54 10.67
CA SER A 142 5.50 -8.31 11.15
C SER A 142 5.49 -7.97 12.63
N ASP A 143 6.52 -8.42 13.35
CA ASP A 143 6.81 -8.02 14.72
C ASP A 143 7.64 -6.72 14.79
N LYS A 144 8.05 -6.20 13.62
CA LYS A 144 8.86 -5.01 13.45
C LYS A 144 8.02 -3.83 12.97
N SER A 145 8.48 -2.63 13.32
CA SER A 145 7.94 -1.39 12.76
C SER A 145 8.39 -1.21 11.30
N SER A 146 7.73 -0.34 10.55
CA SER A 146 8.14 0.03 9.18
C SER A 146 9.60 0.47 9.07
N VAL A 147 10.10 1.24 10.03
CA VAL A 147 11.50 1.72 10.04
C VAL A 147 12.51 0.61 10.32
N ASP A 148 12.09 -0.53 10.87
CA ASP A 148 12.96 -1.68 11.14
C ASP A 148 12.83 -2.78 10.07
N ALA A 149 11.61 -3.01 9.56
CA ALA A 149 11.33 -4.07 8.59
C ALA A 149 11.79 -3.71 7.18
N ILE A 150 11.47 -2.50 6.71
CA ILE A 150 11.71 -2.08 5.32
C ILE A 150 13.21 -2.07 4.97
N PRO A 151 14.13 -1.55 5.82
CA PRO A 151 15.56 -1.65 5.53
C PRO A 151 16.06 -3.10 5.41
N GLY A 152 15.49 -4.01 6.20
CA GLY A 152 15.77 -5.43 6.12
C GLY A 152 15.32 -6.05 4.79
N ILE A 153 14.13 -5.68 4.31
CA ILE A 153 13.62 -6.11 3.00
C ILE A 153 14.53 -5.58 1.89
N VAL A 154 14.83 -4.27 1.88
CA VAL A 154 15.74 -3.65 0.91
C VAL A 154 17.09 -4.37 0.86
N SER A 155 17.66 -4.68 2.04
CA SER A 155 18.97 -5.33 2.15
C SER A 155 18.97 -6.81 1.72
N SER A 156 17.79 -7.46 1.69
CA SER A 156 17.65 -8.86 1.29
C SER A 156 17.46 -9.05 -0.22
N LEU A 157 17.26 -7.96 -0.95
CA LEU A 157 17.06 -7.96 -2.40
C LEU A 157 18.26 -7.35 -3.11
N PRO A 158 18.47 -7.65 -4.41
CA PRO A 158 19.47 -6.97 -5.21
C PRO A 158 19.30 -5.44 -5.16
N PRO A 159 20.38 -4.66 -5.15
CA PRO A 159 20.30 -3.19 -5.17
C PRO A 159 19.43 -2.67 -6.31
N SER A 160 18.60 -1.66 -6.04
CA SER A 160 17.75 -1.01 -7.05
C SER A 160 16.84 -1.98 -7.80
N SER A 161 16.36 -3.04 -7.13
CA SER A 161 15.37 -3.98 -7.67
C SER A 161 13.97 -3.85 -7.05
N LEU A 162 13.88 -3.26 -5.86
CA LEU A 162 12.63 -3.12 -5.11
C LEU A 162 11.95 -1.78 -5.44
N SER A 163 10.69 -1.84 -5.84
CA SER A 163 9.86 -0.64 -6.00
C SER A 163 9.10 -0.31 -4.72
N TYR A 164 8.82 0.97 -4.50
CA TYR A 164 7.99 1.45 -3.40
C TYR A 164 6.76 2.16 -3.95
N ILE A 165 5.57 1.78 -3.52
CA ILE A 165 4.31 2.35 -3.99
C ILE A 165 3.62 2.98 -2.78
N ALA A 166 3.58 4.31 -2.72
CA ALA A 166 2.88 5.05 -1.69
C ALA A 166 1.46 5.41 -2.19
N LEU A 167 0.46 4.79 -1.57
CA LEU A 167 -0.96 5.06 -1.79
C LEU A 167 -1.57 5.97 -0.71
N GLY A 168 -0.87 6.11 0.42
CA GLY A 168 -1.25 6.98 1.53
C GLY A 168 -0.28 8.13 1.79
N PRO A 169 -0.40 8.80 2.96
CA PRO A 169 0.50 9.87 3.37
C PRO A 169 1.96 9.42 3.46
N LEU A 170 2.89 10.30 3.04
CA LEU A 170 4.32 9.99 2.91
C LEU A 170 5.09 9.84 4.24
N THR A 171 4.38 9.69 5.36
CA THR A 171 4.96 9.64 6.71
C THR A 171 5.98 8.52 6.86
N THR A 172 5.69 7.32 6.32
CA THR A 172 6.62 6.19 6.38
C THR A 172 7.92 6.50 5.64
N LEU A 173 7.85 7.05 4.42
CA LEU A 173 9.02 7.44 3.64
C LEU A 173 9.86 8.52 4.33
N ALA A 174 9.22 9.51 4.95
CA ALA A 174 9.92 10.53 5.71
C ALA A 174 10.63 9.96 6.96
N HIS A 175 10.02 9.02 7.67
CA HIS A 175 10.67 8.31 8.76
C HIS A 175 11.85 7.44 8.29
N LEU A 176 11.70 6.76 7.15
CA LEU A 176 12.80 5.99 6.54
C LEU A 176 13.97 6.89 6.16
N HIS A 177 13.71 8.07 5.59
CA HIS A 177 14.73 9.07 5.31
C HIS A 177 15.46 9.54 6.58
N ALA A 178 14.74 9.67 7.70
CA ALA A 178 15.35 10.06 8.98
C ALA A 178 16.37 9.04 9.52
N LEU A 179 16.35 7.78 9.05
CA LEU A 179 17.38 6.77 9.36
C LEU A 179 18.70 7.03 8.62
N GLY A 180 18.66 7.78 7.51
CA GLY A 180 19.81 8.10 6.68
C GLY A 180 19.44 8.35 5.20
N THR A 181 20.27 9.13 4.50
CA THR A 181 19.97 9.63 3.15
C THR A 181 19.98 8.56 2.06
N SER A 182 20.62 7.41 2.26
CA SER A 182 20.83 6.42 1.19
C SER A 182 19.69 5.42 0.98
N LEU A 183 18.70 5.32 1.88
CA LEU A 183 17.70 4.25 1.77
C LEU A 183 16.70 4.49 0.63
N LEU A 184 16.19 5.71 0.49
CA LEU A 184 15.20 6.01 -0.55
C LEU A 184 15.79 5.92 -1.97
N GLU A 185 17.10 6.21 -2.11
CA GLU A 185 17.84 6.07 -3.37
C GLU A 185 18.07 4.60 -3.76
N GLN A 186 17.95 3.65 -2.82
CA GLN A 186 18.11 2.22 -3.10
C GLN A 186 16.87 1.57 -3.71
N PHE A 187 15.69 2.21 -3.64
CA PHE A 187 14.53 1.74 -4.38
C PHE A 187 14.77 1.92 -5.88
N SER A 188 14.35 0.95 -6.69
CA SER A 188 14.36 1.08 -8.15
C SER A 188 13.51 2.28 -8.58
N THR A 189 12.36 2.43 -7.94
CA THR A 189 11.34 3.44 -8.23
C THR A 189 10.47 3.66 -7.01
N ILE A 190 10.11 4.91 -6.74
CA ILE A 190 9.11 5.32 -5.76
C ILE A 190 7.94 5.93 -6.52
N LEU A 191 6.79 5.26 -6.50
CA LEU A 191 5.55 5.73 -7.11
C LEU A 191 4.68 6.33 -6.00
N VAL A 192 4.26 7.59 -6.16
CA VAL A 192 3.44 8.29 -5.17
C VAL A 192 2.10 8.66 -5.79
N MET A 193 1.01 8.10 -5.25
CA MET A 193 -0.34 8.59 -5.52
C MET A 193 -0.62 9.75 -4.57
N GLY A 194 -0.71 10.96 -5.12
CA GLY A 194 -0.94 12.15 -4.32
C GLY A 194 -0.47 13.43 -5.01
N GLY A 195 -0.82 14.56 -4.42
CA GLY A 195 -0.55 15.89 -4.95
C GLY A 195 -1.56 16.34 -6.01
N ALA A 196 -1.52 17.63 -6.29
CA ALA A 196 -2.29 18.29 -7.34
C ALA A 196 -1.40 19.42 -7.90
N VAL A 197 -1.06 19.36 -9.19
CA VAL A 197 -0.04 20.24 -9.78
C VAL A 197 -0.69 21.40 -10.53
N ASP A 198 -1.47 21.09 -11.56
CA ASP A 198 -2.30 22.03 -12.32
C ASP A 198 -3.77 21.55 -12.29
N HIS A 199 -4.19 21.09 -11.11
CA HIS A 199 -5.52 20.59 -10.84
C HIS A 199 -5.97 21.07 -9.44
N PRO A 200 -7.27 21.38 -9.25
CA PRO A 200 -7.79 21.66 -7.91
C PRO A 200 -7.56 20.51 -6.94
N GLY A 201 -7.27 20.83 -5.68
CA GLY A 201 -7.21 19.82 -4.63
C GLY A 201 -8.59 19.20 -4.32
N ASN A 202 -8.58 18.00 -3.73
CA ASN A 202 -9.79 17.29 -3.31
C ASN A 202 -10.14 17.48 -1.81
N THR A 203 -9.21 18.03 -1.02
CA THR A 203 -9.40 18.28 0.42
C THR A 203 -9.52 19.76 0.72
N THR A 204 -8.63 20.56 0.13
CA THR A 204 -8.80 22.01 0.02
C THR A 204 -8.68 22.40 -1.45
N PRO A 205 -9.02 23.64 -1.86
CA PRO A 205 -8.85 24.06 -3.25
C PRO A 205 -7.44 23.85 -3.83
N SER A 206 -6.42 23.74 -2.98
CA SER A 206 -5.02 23.59 -3.38
C SER A 206 -4.31 22.37 -2.80
N ALA A 207 -5.02 21.49 -2.09
CA ALA A 207 -4.40 20.32 -1.45
C ALA A 207 -5.15 19.04 -1.78
N GLU A 208 -4.37 18.06 -2.25
CA GLU A 208 -4.75 16.66 -2.33
C GLU A 208 -4.64 16.00 -0.95
N PHE A 209 -5.48 14.99 -0.68
CA PHE A 209 -5.68 14.37 0.62
C PHE A 209 -4.41 13.78 1.25
N ASN A 210 -3.67 12.90 0.59
CA ASN A 210 -2.47 12.27 1.14
C ASN A 210 -1.41 13.30 1.52
N THR A 211 -1.26 14.33 0.68
CA THR A 211 -0.38 15.48 0.96
C THR A 211 -0.89 16.31 2.13
N PHE A 212 -2.20 16.52 2.23
CA PHE A 212 -2.85 17.26 3.31
C PHE A 212 -2.81 16.51 4.66
N ALA A 213 -2.86 15.18 4.63
CA ALA A 213 -2.86 14.33 5.81
C ALA A 213 -1.49 14.32 6.53
N ASP A 214 -0.39 14.53 5.79
CA ASP A 214 0.93 14.82 6.38
C ASP A 214 1.76 15.75 5.49
N PRO A 215 1.52 17.08 5.56
CA PRO A 215 2.22 18.05 4.72
C PRO A 215 3.70 18.17 5.10
N PHE A 216 4.08 17.82 6.34
CA PHE A 216 5.46 17.84 6.79
C PHE A 216 6.25 16.67 6.18
N ALA A 217 5.66 15.48 6.13
CA ALA A 217 6.26 14.35 5.43
C ALA A 217 6.39 14.62 3.93
N ALA A 218 5.34 15.17 3.30
CA ALA A 218 5.37 15.54 1.90
C ALA A 218 6.47 16.57 1.60
N GLN A 219 6.61 17.60 2.45
CA GLN A 219 7.68 18.58 2.33
C GLN A 219 9.06 17.92 2.42
N VAL A 220 9.29 17.03 3.39
CA VAL A 220 10.55 16.30 3.53
C VAL A 220 10.85 15.52 2.26
N VAL A 221 9.95 14.63 1.85
CA VAL A 221 10.19 13.70 0.73
C VAL A 221 10.37 14.45 -0.61
N PHE A 222 9.52 15.43 -0.91
CA PHE A 222 9.63 16.17 -2.17
C PHE A 222 10.87 17.08 -2.23
N SER A 223 11.32 17.63 -1.09
CA SER A 223 12.52 18.48 -1.05
C SER A 223 13.82 17.73 -1.38
N LEU A 224 13.82 16.39 -1.30
CA LEU A 224 14.97 15.57 -1.62
C LEU A 224 15.30 15.54 -3.12
N GLY A 225 14.35 15.87 -3.99
CA GLY A 225 14.57 15.89 -5.44
C GLY A 225 15.02 14.53 -6.00
N LEU A 226 14.50 13.44 -5.43
CA LEU A 226 14.87 12.07 -5.80
C LEU A 226 14.56 11.78 -7.28
N SER A 227 15.59 11.35 -8.03
CA SER A 227 15.44 11.03 -9.46
C SER A 227 14.64 9.77 -9.74
N ASN A 228 14.42 8.93 -8.73
CA ASN A 228 13.63 7.70 -8.80
C ASN A 228 12.20 7.87 -8.27
N LEU A 229 11.76 9.09 -7.93
CA LEU A 229 10.41 9.38 -7.44
C LEU A 229 9.51 9.92 -8.56
N TYR A 230 8.33 9.30 -8.72
CA TYR A 230 7.33 9.68 -9.71
C TYR A 230 5.99 9.94 -9.03
N LEU A 231 5.41 11.09 -9.36
CA LEU A 231 4.14 11.54 -8.81
C LEU A 231 2.99 11.18 -9.76
N PHE A 232 1.90 10.66 -9.20
CA PHE A 232 0.61 10.43 -9.85
C PHE A 232 -0.43 11.33 -9.18
N PRO A 233 -0.47 12.61 -9.56
CA PRO A 233 -1.34 13.61 -8.94
C PRO A 233 -2.78 13.51 -9.45
N LEU A 234 -3.68 14.29 -8.84
CA LEU A 234 -5.08 14.42 -9.25
C LEU A 234 -5.26 14.78 -10.73
N ASP A 235 -4.29 15.48 -11.32
CA ASP A 235 -4.23 15.77 -12.75
C ASP A 235 -4.35 14.52 -13.62
N ILE A 236 -3.83 13.38 -13.15
CA ILE A 236 -3.88 12.09 -13.83
C ILE A 236 -5.04 11.27 -13.29
N THR A 237 -5.14 11.11 -11.97
CA THR A 237 -6.06 10.14 -11.36
C THR A 237 -7.54 10.51 -11.58
N SER A 238 -7.86 11.81 -11.72
CA SER A 238 -9.22 12.27 -12.03
C SER A 238 -9.71 11.92 -13.45
N THR A 239 -8.81 11.48 -14.34
CA THR A 239 -9.14 11.10 -15.72
C THR A 239 -9.49 9.62 -15.88
N LEU A 240 -9.21 8.80 -14.85
CA LEU A 240 -9.50 7.37 -14.82
C LEU A 240 -10.92 7.18 -14.26
N THR A 241 -11.92 7.37 -15.13
CA THR A 241 -13.36 7.14 -14.83
C THR A 241 -13.85 5.81 -15.37
#